data_AF-A0A3M1ITD6-F1
#
_entry.id   AF-A0A3M1ITD6-F1
#
_cell.length_a   1.000
_cell.length_b   1.000
_cell.length_c   1.000
_cell.angle_alpha   90.00
_cell.angle_beta   90.00
_cell.angle_gamma   90.00
#
_symmetry.space_group_name_H-M   'P 1'
#
loop_
_entity.id
_entity.type
_entity.pdbx_description
1 polymer ?
#
loop_
_entity_poly.entity_id
_entity_poly.type
_entity_poly.pdbx_seq_one_letter_code
_entity_poly.pdbx_strand_id
1 'polypeptide(L)'
;LVACFLCVIVLLAQSSPSYAFRNGFETTFESQEALLEWLYTYRKKPASYRLPAAVHAMKRFGLLRDSEKADFFVGFIAGVLSKNPRDAYKLATRMFPMPPKEQAVIIRAVAYSGLPDWPEILEKLAPRMPHRQALLESYVMGEEPTLMEVPLESGPAVIYALWGFYVATGDYAPVGRIIRALRWAKGSVDKQESAFMRRVRAAFTWSDGDDDVNKATIGGTAKWTLVSHAERDRELIDVYRVQVTFQDAVVAQRLREVIEASEKFESERIRKEELAAIERIRRANPEGAGFNRATSLGSVAIATGCVAASAAGMAQIGVPCIVSGAVYSGFVKLLRQAGP
;
A
#
# COMPACT_ATOMS: atom_id res chain seq x y z
N LEU A 1 22.94 63.52 -37.26
CA LEU A 1 21.48 63.46 -37.48
C LEU A 1 21.10 62.01 -37.74
N VAL A 2 20.30 61.43 -36.83
CA VAL A 2 19.48 60.20 -36.95
C VAL A 2 20.26 58.88 -37.18
N ALA A 3 20.65 58.11 -36.18
CA ALA A 3 19.86 57.23 -35.30
C ALA A 3 19.09 56.12 -36.05
N CYS A 4 19.76 54.99 -36.34
CA CYS A 4 19.13 53.76 -36.81
C CYS A 4 19.40 52.65 -35.79
N PHE A 5 18.39 52.35 -34.99
CA PHE A 5 18.36 51.26 -34.01
C PHE A 5 18.34 49.91 -34.77
N LEU A 6 19.41 49.14 -34.67
CA LEU A 6 19.39 47.70 -34.96
C LEU A 6 19.78 46.97 -33.67
N CYS A 7 18.74 46.67 -32.90
CA CYS A 7 18.82 45.85 -31.70
C CYS A 7 18.99 44.40 -32.14
N VAL A 8 20.19 43.85 -32.00
CA VAL A 8 20.47 42.42 -32.07
C VAL A 8 19.88 41.79 -30.81
N ILE A 9 18.63 41.34 -30.88
CA ILE A 9 18.04 40.46 -29.87
C ILE A 9 18.06 39.05 -30.44
N VAL A 10 19.00 38.27 -29.91
CA VAL A 10 19.08 36.82 -30.02
C VAL A 10 17.75 36.25 -29.55
N LEU A 11 16.98 35.68 -30.49
CA LEU A 11 15.80 34.86 -30.23
C LEU A 11 16.24 33.56 -29.54
N LEU A 12 16.40 33.61 -28.22
CA LEU A 12 16.23 32.41 -27.40
C LEU A 12 14.77 32.01 -27.49
N ALA A 13 14.50 31.03 -28.34
CA ALA A 13 13.26 30.28 -28.36
C ALA A 13 13.04 29.66 -26.98
N GLN A 14 12.37 30.40 -26.09
CA GLN A 14 11.72 29.83 -24.93
C GLN A 14 10.54 29.03 -25.45
N SER A 15 10.77 27.74 -25.71
CA SER A 15 9.71 26.74 -25.68
C SER A 15 9.25 26.60 -24.23
N SER A 16 8.46 27.56 -23.75
CA SER A 16 7.57 27.29 -22.63
C SER A 16 6.72 26.10 -23.07
N PRO A 17 6.73 24.94 -22.38
CA PRO A 17 5.73 23.93 -22.64
C PRO A 17 4.40 24.56 -22.24
N SER A 18 3.66 25.04 -23.24
CA SER A 18 2.26 25.36 -23.10
C SER A 18 1.60 24.14 -22.47
N TYR A 19 1.22 24.25 -21.20
CA TYR A 19 0.24 23.35 -20.58
C TYR A 19 -1.09 23.61 -21.30
N ALA A 20 -1.18 23.09 -22.52
CA ALA A 20 -2.42 23.00 -23.24
C ALA A 20 -3.30 22.05 -22.43
N PHE A 21 -4.31 22.61 -21.77
CA PHE A 21 -5.41 21.86 -21.20
C PHE A 21 -6.10 21.11 -22.35
N ARG A 22 -5.63 19.89 -22.63
CA ARG A 22 -6.24 18.99 -23.60
C ARG A 22 -7.60 18.58 -23.04
N ASN A 23 -8.65 19.15 -23.61
CA ASN A 23 -10.01 18.64 -23.52
C ASN A 23 -10.09 17.29 -24.24
N GLY A 24 -9.68 16.23 -23.54
CA GLY A 24 -9.89 14.84 -23.89
C GLY A 24 -9.88 14.07 -22.58
N PHE A 25 -10.96 13.37 -22.26
CA PHE A 25 -10.96 12.43 -21.14
C PHE A 25 -9.87 11.39 -21.40
N GLU A 26 -8.68 11.57 -20.83
CA GLU A 26 -7.63 10.54 -20.88
C GLU A 26 -8.13 9.32 -20.11
N THR A 27 -8.73 8.41 -20.86
CA THR A 27 -9.29 7.12 -20.42
C THR A 27 -8.21 6.06 -20.24
N THR A 28 -6.93 6.40 -20.43
CA THR A 28 -5.79 5.50 -20.24
C THR A 28 -4.73 6.14 -19.35
N PHE A 29 -3.98 5.29 -18.66
CA PHE A 29 -2.74 5.65 -17.97
C PHE A 29 -1.57 5.11 -18.79
N GLU A 30 -0.72 6.01 -19.26
CA GLU A 30 0.40 5.71 -20.17
C GLU A 30 1.59 5.08 -19.43
N SER A 31 1.77 5.39 -18.15
CA SER A 31 2.85 4.83 -17.33
C SER A 31 2.40 4.49 -15.92
N GLN A 32 3.23 3.71 -15.23
CA GLN A 32 3.04 3.37 -13.84
C GLN A 32 3.16 4.63 -12.96
N GLU A 33 4.06 5.55 -13.29
CA GLU A 33 4.25 6.82 -12.58
C GLU A 33 3.00 7.68 -12.64
N ALA A 34 2.41 7.85 -13.83
CA ALA A 34 1.17 8.61 -14.02
C ALA A 34 -0.02 8.01 -13.24
N LEU A 35 -0.10 6.69 -13.19
CA LEU A 35 -1.08 5.98 -12.36
C LEU A 35 -0.89 6.30 -10.88
N LEU A 36 0.35 6.24 -10.38
CA LEU A 36 0.64 6.46 -8.96
C LEU A 36 0.43 7.91 -8.55
N GLU A 37 0.86 8.86 -9.39
CA GLU A 37 0.58 10.27 -9.17
C GLU A 37 -0.92 10.52 -9.03
N TRP A 38 -1.73 9.90 -9.90
CA TRP A 38 -3.18 9.98 -9.78
C TRP A 38 -3.71 9.36 -8.48
N LEU A 39 -3.21 8.18 -8.07
CA LEU A 39 -3.63 7.56 -6.80
C LEU A 39 -3.33 8.45 -5.58
N TYR A 40 -2.12 8.99 -5.49
CA TYR A 40 -1.70 9.82 -4.35
C TYR A 40 -2.35 11.21 -4.33
N THR A 41 -2.74 11.75 -5.49
CA THR A 41 -3.44 13.03 -5.60
C THR A 41 -4.96 12.88 -5.65
N TYR A 42 -5.48 11.65 -5.69
CA TYR A 42 -6.90 11.35 -5.89
C TYR A 42 -7.81 12.11 -4.93
N ARG A 43 -7.50 12.14 -3.63
CA ARG A 43 -8.34 12.84 -2.64
C ARG A 43 -8.47 14.33 -2.90
N LYS A 44 -7.41 14.96 -3.41
CA LYS A 44 -7.40 16.41 -3.69
C LYS A 44 -8.28 16.74 -4.90
N LYS A 45 -8.36 15.84 -5.88
CA LYS A 45 -9.20 16.00 -7.07
C LYS A 45 -9.83 14.66 -7.47
N PRO A 46 -10.91 14.24 -6.78
CA PRO A 46 -11.52 12.95 -7.03
C PRO A 46 -12.00 12.83 -8.48
N ALA A 47 -11.54 11.78 -9.16
CA ALA A 47 -11.94 11.47 -10.53
C ALA A 47 -12.35 9.99 -10.61
N SER A 48 -13.40 9.61 -9.87
CA SER A 48 -13.85 8.21 -9.74
C SER A 48 -14.14 7.53 -11.09
N TYR A 49 -14.58 8.29 -12.10
CA TYR A 49 -14.78 7.80 -13.46
C TYR A 49 -13.51 7.23 -14.12
N ARG A 50 -12.31 7.59 -13.65
CA ARG A 50 -11.02 7.05 -14.13
C ARG A 50 -10.66 5.71 -13.47
N LEU A 51 -11.37 5.29 -12.42
CA LEU A 51 -11.06 4.05 -11.71
C LEU A 51 -11.01 2.80 -12.62
N PRO A 52 -11.96 2.57 -13.54
CA PRO A 52 -11.88 1.41 -14.44
C PRO A 52 -10.61 1.44 -15.30
N ALA A 53 -10.24 2.61 -15.83
CA ALA A 53 -9.00 2.80 -16.58
C ALA A 53 -7.76 2.51 -15.72
N ALA A 54 -7.80 2.92 -14.45
CA ALA A 54 -6.72 2.68 -13.49
C ALA A 54 -6.56 1.18 -13.21
N VAL A 55 -7.65 0.44 -13.01
CA VAL A 55 -7.62 -1.01 -12.81
C VAL A 55 -7.05 -1.75 -14.03
N HIS A 56 -7.47 -1.36 -15.24
CA HIS A 56 -6.90 -1.91 -16.47
C HIS A 56 -5.40 -1.59 -16.60
N ALA A 57 -4.96 -0.41 -16.18
CA ALA A 57 -3.55 -0.05 -16.13
C ALA A 57 -2.77 -0.87 -15.09
N MET A 58 -3.32 -1.06 -13.88
CA MET A 58 -2.73 -1.90 -12.84
C MET A 58 -2.50 -3.33 -13.35
N LYS A 59 -3.47 -3.89 -14.08
CA LYS A 59 -3.32 -5.18 -14.77
C LYS A 59 -2.21 -5.13 -15.82
N ARG A 60 -2.20 -4.14 -16.73
CA ARG A 60 -1.17 -4.01 -17.78
C ARG A 60 0.24 -3.94 -17.19
N PHE A 61 0.40 -3.22 -16.08
CA PHE A 61 1.66 -3.07 -15.37
C PHE A 61 1.96 -4.24 -14.40
N GLY A 62 1.09 -5.26 -14.33
CA GLY A 62 1.29 -6.44 -13.49
C GLY A 62 1.15 -6.20 -11.99
N LEU A 63 0.59 -5.06 -11.57
CA LEU A 63 0.46 -4.64 -10.17
C LEU A 63 -0.57 -5.47 -9.39
N LEU A 64 -1.46 -6.19 -10.08
CA LEU A 64 -2.48 -7.06 -9.48
C LEU A 64 -2.05 -8.53 -9.36
N ARG A 65 -0.86 -8.89 -9.87
CA ARG A 65 -0.37 -10.28 -9.91
C ARG A 65 0.40 -10.67 -8.65
N ASP A 66 0.99 -9.69 -7.99
CA ASP A 66 1.74 -9.84 -6.75
C ASP A 66 0.78 -9.71 -5.57
N SER A 67 0.55 -10.80 -4.83
CA SER A 67 -0.50 -10.88 -3.81
C SER A 67 -0.36 -9.82 -2.73
N GLU A 68 0.87 -9.42 -2.38
CA GLU A 68 1.09 -8.44 -1.30
C GLU A 68 0.97 -6.99 -1.79
N LYS A 69 1.38 -6.72 -3.05
CA LYS A 69 1.23 -5.38 -3.64
C LYS A 69 -0.20 -5.09 -4.06
N ALA A 70 -0.93 -6.14 -4.46
CA ALA A 70 -2.32 -6.04 -4.88
C ALA A 70 -3.22 -5.50 -3.76
N ASP A 71 -2.92 -5.77 -2.48
CA ASP A 71 -3.76 -5.38 -1.36
C ASP A 71 -3.93 -3.87 -1.21
N PHE A 72 -2.87 -3.09 -1.46
CA PHE A 72 -2.98 -1.63 -1.50
C PHE A 72 -3.99 -1.18 -2.55
N PHE A 73 -3.92 -1.77 -3.76
CA PHE A 73 -4.84 -1.45 -4.84
C PHE A 73 -6.27 -1.94 -4.55
N VAL A 74 -6.43 -3.11 -3.94
CA VAL A 74 -7.75 -3.60 -3.46
C VAL A 74 -8.36 -2.58 -2.51
N GLY A 75 -7.59 -2.12 -1.52
CA GLY A 75 -8.01 -1.11 -0.57
C GLY A 75 -8.38 0.22 -1.23
N PHE A 76 -7.56 0.69 -2.18
CA PHE A 76 -7.84 1.92 -2.92
C PHE A 76 -9.12 1.81 -3.76
N ILE A 77 -9.28 0.72 -4.52
CA ILE A 77 -10.50 0.46 -5.31
C ILE A 77 -11.71 0.43 -4.39
N ALA A 78 -11.63 -0.29 -3.27
CA ALA A 78 -12.67 -0.36 -2.26
C ALA A 78 -13.07 1.01 -1.72
N GLY A 79 -12.09 1.86 -1.39
CA GLY A 79 -12.34 3.21 -0.92
C GLY A 79 -13.00 4.11 -1.97
N VAL A 80 -12.60 4.00 -3.24
CA VAL A 80 -13.28 4.73 -4.32
C VAL A 80 -14.72 4.26 -4.47
N LEU A 81 -14.99 2.95 -4.43
CA LEU A 81 -16.36 2.41 -4.48
C LEU A 81 -17.20 2.90 -3.29
N SER A 82 -16.63 2.86 -2.08
CA SER A 82 -17.26 3.33 -0.84
C SER A 82 -17.75 4.79 -0.93
N LYS A 83 -16.93 5.67 -1.53
CA LYS A 83 -17.29 7.10 -1.72
C LYS A 83 -18.21 7.37 -2.91
N ASN A 84 -18.52 6.35 -3.72
CA ASN A 84 -19.33 6.50 -4.94
C ASN A 84 -20.44 5.43 -5.00
N PRO A 85 -21.33 5.30 -3.99
CA PRO A 85 -22.31 4.21 -3.87
C PRO A 85 -23.20 4.07 -5.11
N ARG A 86 -23.72 5.19 -5.63
CA ARG A 86 -24.62 5.20 -6.79
C ARG A 86 -23.97 4.68 -8.07
N ASP A 87 -22.66 4.84 -8.21
CA ASP A 87 -21.90 4.44 -9.40
C ASP A 87 -21.09 3.15 -9.17
N ALA A 88 -21.10 2.58 -7.96
CA ALA A 88 -20.22 1.49 -7.57
C ALA A 88 -20.35 0.28 -8.51
N TYR A 89 -21.57 -0.18 -8.76
CA TYR A 89 -21.83 -1.27 -9.72
C TYR A 89 -21.35 -0.93 -11.15
N LYS A 90 -21.60 0.30 -11.62
CA LYS A 90 -21.19 0.77 -12.96
C LYS A 90 -19.67 0.89 -13.08
N LEU A 91 -18.99 1.31 -12.01
CA LEU A 91 -17.53 1.37 -11.94
C LEU A 91 -16.94 -0.04 -11.96
N ALA A 92 -17.41 -0.92 -11.06
CA ALA A 92 -16.94 -2.30 -10.96
C ALA A 92 -17.16 -3.09 -12.27
N THR A 93 -18.33 -2.93 -12.90
CA THR A 93 -18.64 -3.56 -14.19
C THR A 93 -17.63 -3.19 -15.29
N ARG A 94 -17.17 -1.93 -15.33
CA ARG A 94 -16.21 -1.44 -16.35
C ARG A 94 -14.77 -1.90 -16.11
N MET A 95 -14.47 -2.52 -14.98
CA MET A 95 -13.16 -3.12 -14.69
C MET A 95 -12.95 -4.46 -15.42
N PHE A 96 -14.02 -5.04 -15.98
CA PHE A 96 -13.98 -6.24 -16.79
C PHE A 96 -13.72 -5.92 -18.29
N PRO A 97 -13.17 -6.87 -19.07
CA PRO A 97 -12.77 -8.24 -18.68
C PRO A 97 -11.40 -8.29 -17.99
N MET A 98 -11.24 -9.27 -17.09
CA MET A 98 -9.98 -9.51 -16.38
C MET A 98 -9.69 -11.01 -16.23
N PRO A 99 -8.41 -11.42 -16.19
CA PRO A 99 -8.03 -12.82 -16.04
C PRO A 99 -8.61 -13.45 -14.76
N PRO A 100 -9.00 -14.74 -14.76
CA PRO A 100 -9.59 -15.39 -13.58
C PRO A 100 -8.74 -15.23 -12.31
N LYS A 101 -7.41 -15.26 -12.41
CA LYS A 101 -6.50 -15.06 -11.28
C LYS A 101 -6.65 -13.69 -10.61
N GLU A 102 -6.94 -12.65 -11.40
CA GLU A 102 -7.04 -11.26 -10.94
C GLU A 102 -8.47 -10.89 -10.52
N GLN A 103 -9.49 -11.66 -10.91
CA GLN A 103 -10.90 -11.41 -10.55
C GLN A 103 -11.15 -11.30 -9.04
N ALA A 104 -10.36 -12.03 -8.24
CA ALA A 104 -10.41 -11.95 -6.78
C ALA A 104 -10.17 -10.53 -6.23
N VAL A 105 -9.40 -9.69 -6.96
CA VAL A 105 -9.18 -8.28 -6.59
C VAL A 105 -10.50 -7.51 -6.57
N ILE A 106 -11.36 -7.72 -7.58
CA ILE A 106 -12.64 -7.00 -7.66
C ILE A 106 -13.63 -7.51 -6.63
N ILE A 107 -13.67 -8.83 -6.41
CA ILE A 107 -14.52 -9.44 -5.37
C ILE A 107 -14.17 -8.83 -4.01
N ARG A 108 -12.89 -8.87 -3.64
CA ARG A 108 -12.39 -8.30 -2.39
C ARG A 108 -12.64 -6.80 -2.32
N ALA A 109 -12.38 -6.04 -3.38
CA ALA A 109 -12.56 -4.59 -3.35
C ALA A 109 -14.02 -4.17 -3.17
N VAL A 110 -14.98 -4.91 -3.76
CA VAL A 110 -16.41 -4.66 -3.55
C VAL A 110 -16.80 -4.98 -2.10
N ALA A 111 -16.42 -6.15 -1.56
CA ALA A 111 -16.70 -6.48 -0.16
C ALA A 111 -16.03 -5.51 0.82
N TYR A 112 -14.79 -5.11 0.54
CA TYR A 112 -14.01 -4.17 1.35
C TYR A 112 -14.52 -2.74 1.28
N SER A 113 -15.39 -2.40 0.32
CA SER A 113 -15.95 -1.06 0.18
C SER A 113 -16.86 -0.66 1.35
N GLY A 114 -17.40 -1.64 2.07
CA GLY A 114 -18.33 -1.41 3.17
C GLY A 114 -19.70 -0.84 2.74
N LEU A 115 -20.03 -0.90 1.44
CA LEU A 115 -21.33 -0.49 0.93
C LEU A 115 -22.43 -1.44 1.43
N PRO A 116 -23.59 -0.95 1.93
CA PRO A 116 -24.62 -1.85 2.46
C PRO A 116 -25.16 -2.86 1.43
N ASP A 117 -25.10 -2.52 0.15
CA ASP A 117 -25.51 -3.33 -1.00
C ASP A 117 -24.35 -4.06 -1.70
N TRP A 118 -23.15 -4.14 -1.08
CA TRP A 118 -22.01 -4.85 -1.68
C TRP A 118 -22.32 -6.31 -2.06
N PRO A 119 -23.13 -7.11 -1.33
CA PRO A 119 -23.47 -8.47 -1.73
C PRO A 119 -24.26 -8.50 -3.05
N GLU A 120 -25.25 -7.61 -3.20
CA GLU A 120 -26.04 -7.48 -4.42
C GLU A 120 -25.16 -7.05 -5.61
N ILE A 121 -24.18 -6.16 -5.38
CA ILE A 121 -23.20 -5.79 -6.41
C ILE A 121 -22.39 -7.02 -6.85
N LEU A 122 -21.93 -7.86 -5.92
CA LEU A 122 -21.20 -9.08 -6.27
C LEU A 122 -22.06 -10.05 -7.06
N GLU A 123 -23.29 -10.32 -6.62
CA GLU A 123 -24.23 -11.21 -7.32
C GLU A 123 -24.45 -10.78 -8.78
N LYS A 124 -24.65 -9.47 -9.02
CA LYS A 124 -24.78 -8.93 -10.39
C LYS A 124 -23.50 -9.04 -11.22
N LEU A 125 -22.34 -9.08 -10.59
CA LEU A 125 -21.05 -9.29 -11.24
C LEU A 125 -20.72 -10.77 -11.46
N ALA A 126 -21.36 -11.70 -10.74
CA ALA A 126 -21.10 -13.14 -10.80
C ALA A 126 -21.06 -13.72 -12.24
N PRO A 127 -21.97 -13.35 -13.17
CA PRO A 127 -21.92 -13.86 -14.54
C PRO A 127 -20.62 -13.52 -15.30
N ARG A 128 -19.84 -12.53 -14.85
CA ARG A 128 -18.56 -12.12 -15.44
C ARG A 128 -17.36 -12.89 -14.87
N MET A 129 -17.59 -13.69 -13.82
CA MET A 129 -16.55 -14.40 -13.07
C MET A 129 -16.96 -15.86 -12.79
N PRO A 130 -17.31 -16.66 -13.81
CA PRO A 130 -17.86 -18.00 -13.61
C PRO A 130 -16.93 -18.94 -12.82
N HIS A 131 -15.62 -18.75 -12.92
CA HIS A 131 -14.63 -19.54 -12.18
C HIS A 131 -14.39 -19.09 -10.72
N ARG A 132 -15.11 -18.07 -10.24
CA ARG A 132 -14.95 -17.49 -8.89
C ARG A 132 -16.21 -17.57 -8.04
N GLN A 133 -17.18 -18.37 -8.45
CA GLN A 133 -18.44 -18.54 -7.74
C GLN A 133 -18.23 -18.91 -6.26
N ALA A 134 -17.35 -19.88 -5.97
CA ALA A 134 -17.05 -20.28 -4.58
C ALA A 134 -16.53 -19.12 -3.70
N LEU A 135 -15.64 -18.27 -4.22
CA LEU A 135 -15.13 -17.11 -3.48
C LEU A 135 -16.21 -16.04 -3.30
N LEU A 136 -17.06 -15.85 -4.31
CA LEU A 136 -18.17 -14.90 -4.21
C LEU A 136 -19.17 -15.36 -3.15
N GLU A 137 -19.55 -16.63 -3.18
CA GLU A 137 -20.47 -17.26 -2.23
C GLU A 137 -19.93 -17.17 -0.79
N SER A 138 -18.64 -17.43 -0.56
CA SER A 138 -18.05 -17.33 0.78
C SER A 138 -18.13 -15.92 1.37
N TYR A 139 -17.95 -14.88 0.54
CA TYR A 139 -18.22 -13.50 0.98
C TYR A 139 -19.71 -13.30 1.27
N VAL A 140 -20.61 -13.60 0.32
CA VAL A 140 -22.06 -13.37 0.48
C VAL A 140 -22.65 -14.11 1.68
N MET A 141 -22.13 -15.30 2.01
CA MET A 141 -22.52 -16.09 3.19
C MET A 141 -21.91 -15.58 4.50
N GLY A 142 -21.02 -14.58 4.45
CA GLY A 142 -20.35 -14.01 5.63
C GLY A 142 -19.22 -14.87 6.19
N GLU A 143 -18.70 -15.82 5.40
CA GLU A 143 -17.56 -16.67 5.80
C GLU A 143 -16.23 -15.91 5.67
N GLU A 144 -16.16 -14.95 4.75
CA GLU A 144 -15.00 -14.09 4.55
C GLU A 144 -15.20 -12.72 5.19
N PRO A 145 -14.22 -12.20 5.94
CA PRO A 145 -14.36 -10.92 6.62
C PRO A 145 -14.24 -9.73 5.65
N THR A 146 -14.95 -8.64 5.95
CA THR A 146 -14.74 -7.37 5.25
C THR A 146 -13.48 -6.64 5.74
N LEU A 147 -13.09 -5.54 5.06
CA LEU A 147 -11.84 -4.82 5.37
C LEU A 147 -11.71 -4.37 6.82
N MET A 148 -12.82 -3.99 7.47
CA MET A 148 -12.78 -3.49 8.84
C MET A 148 -12.87 -4.61 9.89
N GLU A 149 -13.24 -5.82 9.45
CA GLU A 149 -13.43 -7.00 10.30
C GLU A 149 -12.22 -7.95 10.23
N VAL A 150 -11.53 -8.01 9.09
CA VAL A 150 -10.41 -8.94 8.89
C VAL A 150 -9.35 -8.74 9.99
N PRO A 151 -8.96 -9.79 10.74
CA PRO A 151 -7.99 -9.69 11.81
C PRO A 151 -6.65 -9.10 11.32
N LEU A 152 -6.00 -8.28 12.15
CA LEU A 152 -4.69 -7.71 11.78
C LEU A 152 -3.60 -8.79 11.76
N GLU A 153 -3.81 -9.85 12.54
CA GLU A 153 -2.99 -11.05 12.65
C GLU A 153 -2.95 -11.85 11.33
N SER A 154 -3.92 -11.64 10.43
CA SER A 154 -3.95 -12.28 9.10
C SER A 154 -2.77 -11.87 8.19
N GLY A 155 -2.01 -10.83 8.58
CA GLY A 155 -0.75 -10.49 7.94
C GLY A 155 -0.64 -9.03 7.47
N PRO A 156 0.54 -8.62 6.97
CA PRO A 156 0.81 -7.25 6.54
C PRO A 156 -0.08 -6.79 5.38
N ALA A 157 -0.63 -7.73 4.59
CA ALA A 157 -1.66 -7.51 3.57
C ALA A 157 -2.80 -6.59 4.04
N VAL A 158 -3.28 -6.80 5.26
CA VAL A 158 -4.38 -6.02 5.84
C VAL A 158 -3.97 -4.56 6.03
N ILE A 159 -2.72 -4.30 6.44
CA ILE A 159 -2.19 -2.94 6.60
C ILE A 159 -2.19 -2.20 5.27
N TYR A 160 -1.79 -2.87 4.19
CA TYR A 160 -1.81 -2.29 2.85
C TYR A 160 -3.21 -1.96 2.36
N ALA A 161 -4.17 -2.88 2.56
CA ALA A 161 -5.56 -2.64 2.16
C ALA A 161 -6.19 -1.50 2.96
N LEU A 162 -5.98 -1.44 4.27
CA LEU A 162 -6.44 -0.32 5.11
C LEU A 162 -5.83 1.01 4.65
N TRP A 163 -4.54 1.00 4.32
CA TRP A 163 -3.86 2.17 3.83
C TRP A 163 -4.39 2.62 2.47
N GLY A 164 -4.56 1.71 1.51
CA GLY A 164 -5.15 2.02 0.22
C GLY A 164 -6.55 2.63 0.35
N PHE A 165 -7.36 2.11 1.27
CA PHE A 165 -8.67 2.65 1.57
C PHE A 165 -8.59 4.09 2.11
N TYR A 166 -7.69 4.37 3.06
CA TYR A 166 -7.43 5.74 3.51
C TYR A 166 -7.00 6.65 2.36
N VAL A 167 -6.08 6.21 1.50
CA VAL A 167 -5.60 7.00 0.36
C VAL A 167 -6.73 7.37 -0.59
N ALA A 168 -7.75 6.52 -0.77
CA ALA A 168 -8.90 6.86 -1.60
C ALA A 168 -9.93 7.75 -0.89
N THR A 169 -10.11 7.60 0.43
CA THR A 169 -11.27 8.13 1.15
C THR A 169 -10.98 9.30 2.08
N GLY A 170 -9.76 9.38 2.62
CA GLY A 170 -9.39 10.24 3.74
C GLY A 170 -9.99 9.82 5.09
N ASP A 171 -10.59 8.63 5.18
CA ASP A 171 -11.21 8.15 6.41
C ASP A 171 -10.17 7.66 7.42
N TYR A 172 -10.12 8.27 8.60
CA TYR A 172 -9.17 7.91 9.66
C TYR A 172 -9.49 6.60 10.37
N ALA A 173 -10.66 5.98 10.18
CA ALA A 173 -10.98 4.69 10.78
C ALA A 173 -9.97 3.58 10.37
N PRO A 174 -9.63 3.39 9.08
CA PRO A 174 -8.53 2.53 8.66
C PRO A 174 -7.19 2.86 9.33
N VAL A 175 -6.84 4.14 9.46
CA VAL A 175 -5.61 4.60 10.13
C VAL A 175 -5.60 4.17 11.59
N GLY A 176 -6.72 4.30 12.30
CA GLY A 176 -6.89 3.81 13.65
C GLY A 176 -6.68 2.29 13.78
N ARG A 177 -7.08 1.49 12.79
CA ARG A 177 -6.77 0.04 12.77
C ARG A 177 -5.27 -0.21 12.58
N ILE A 178 -4.61 0.52 11.68
CA ILE A 178 -3.16 0.42 11.46
C ILE A 178 -2.39 0.78 12.75
N ILE A 179 -2.82 1.82 13.47
CA ILE A 179 -2.22 2.21 14.76
C ILE A 179 -2.25 1.05 15.77
N ARG A 180 -3.34 0.26 15.82
CA ARG A 180 -3.42 -0.88 16.74
C ARG A 180 -2.37 -1.96 16.47
N ALA A 181 -1.95 -2.13 15.21
CA ALA A 181 -0.90 -3.06 14.84
C ALA A 181 0.50 -2.65 15.37
N LEU A 182 0.69 -1.40 15.81
CA LEU A 182 1.93 -0.97 16.48
C LEU A 182 2.20 -1.77 17.75
N ARG A 183 1.22 -2.46 18.34
CA ARG A 183 1.45 -3.40 19.46
C ARG A 183 2.44 -4.52 19.15
N TRP A 184 2.74 -4.78 17.88
CA TRP A 184 3.75 -5.75 17.49
C TRP A 184 5.03 -5.14 16.91
N ALA A 185 5.06 -3.82 16.66
CA ALA A 185 6.24 -3.14 16.12
C ALA A 185 7.37 -3.17 17.14
N LYS A 186 8.64 -3.09 16.73
CA LYS A 186 9.73 -2.94 17.70
C LYS A 186 9.98 -1.46 18.02
N GLY A 187 10.47 -1.16 19.21
CA GLY A 187 10.69 0.22 19.66
C GLY A 187 11.64 0.36 20.84
N SER A 188 11.72 1.59 21.35
CA SER A 188 12.55 1.96 22.51
C SER A 188 12.24 1.13 23.76
N VAL A 189 10.97 0.81 23.98
CA VAL A 189 10.49 -0.04 25.08
C VAL A 189 11.11 -1.44 25.02
N ASP A 190 11.32 -2.00 23.83
CA ASP A 190 11.93 -3.32 23.66
C ASP A 190 13.45 -3.32 23.95
N LYS A 191 14.10 -2.14 23.88
CA LYS A 191 15.54 -2.00 24.20
C LYS A 191 15.80 -1.96 25.71
N GLN A 192 14.81 -1.57 26.52
CA GLN A 192 14.91 -1.51 27.98
C GLN A 192 14.54 -2.81 28.70
N GLU A 193 14.04 -3.81 27.97
CA GLU A 193 13.70 -5.09 28.57
C GLU A 193 14.96 -5.86 28.98
N SER A 194 15.08 -6.15 30.27
CA SER A 194 16.21 -6.92 30.81
C SER A 194 16.23 -8.34 30.22
N ALA A 195 17.42 -8.91 30.07
CA ALA A 195 17.57 -10.28 29.58
C ALA A 195 16.80 -11.30 30.44
N PHE A 196 16.62 -11.01 31.73
CA PHE A 196 15.80 -11.77 32.66
C PHE A 196 14.31 -11.69 32.30
N MET A 197 13.75 -10.48 32.12
CA MET A 197 12.33 -10.32 31.79
C MET A 197 11.97 -10.94 30.43
N ARG A 198 12.87 -10.84 29.44
CA ARG A 198 12.71 -11.57 28.17
C ARG A 198 12.59 -13.08 28.35
N ARG A 199 13.46 -13.67 29.19
CA ARG A 199 13.45 -15.11 29.47
C ARG A 199 12.19 -15.54 30.21
N VAL A 200 11.76 -14.76 31.20
CA VAL A 200 10.52 -15.00 31.93
C VAL A 200 9.34 -14.96 30.97
N ARG A 201 9.22 -13.90 30.14
CA ARG A 201 8.14 -13.82 29.15
C ARG A 201 8.17 -15.01 28.21
N ALA A 202 9.32 -15.36 27.63
CA ALA A 202 9.45 -16.50 26.73
C ALA A 202 9.05 -17.85 27.37
N ALA A 203 9.24 -18.01 28.68
CA ALA A 203 8.81 -19.21 29.41
C ALA A 203 7.29 -19.29 29.62
N PHE A 204 6.59 -18.14 29.65
CA PHE A 204 5.14 -18.07 29.87
C PHE A 204 4.32 -17.84 28.60
N THR A 205 4.90 -17.20 27.58
CA THR A 205 4.29 -17.04 26.26
C THR A 205 4.90 -18.10 25.34
N TRP A 206 4.41 -19.33 25.43
CA TRP A 206 4.59 -20.28 24.33
C TRP A 206 3.95 -19.63 23.09
N SER A 207 4.80 -19.13 22.20
CA SER A 207 4.46 -18.51 20.92
C SER A 207 5.31 -19.22 19.88
N ASP A 208 4.67 -19.79 18.86
CA ASP A 208 5.41 -20.46 17.79
C ASP A 208 6.27 -19.42 17.06
N GLY A 209 7.49 -19.80 16.68
CA GLY A 209 8.42 -18.87 16.03
C GLY A 209 7.87 -18.19 14.77
N ASP A 210 6.93 -18.84 14.07
CA ASP A 210 6.20 -18.28 12.92
C ASP A 210 5.23 -17.16 13.31
N ASP A 211 4.55 -17.28 14.46
CA ASP A 211 3.66 -16.25 14.99
C ASP A 211 4.44 -15.00 15.41
N ASP A 212 5.62 -15.17 16.00
CA ASP A 212 6.51 -14.06 16.36
C ASP A 212 7.04 -13.30 15.14
N VAL A 213 7.46 -14.00 14.07
CA VAL A 213 7.92 -13.38 12.83
C VAL A 213 6.76 -12.65 12.13
N ASN A 214 5.58 -13.27 12.08
CA ASN A 214 4.39 -12.65 11.47
C ASN A 214 4.00 -11.37 12.21
N LYS A 215 3.87 -11.41 13.54
CA LYS A 215 3.58 -10.24 14.38
C LYS A 215 4.62 -9.14 14.19
N ALA A 216 5.91 -9.46 14.22
CA ALA A 216 6.97 -8.48 13.98
C ALA A 216 6.87 -7.84 12.59
N THR A 217 6.51 -8.64 11.57
CA THR A 217 6.30 -8.16 10.20
C THR A 217 5.10 -7.23 10.11
N ILE A 218 3.96 -7.59 10.71
CA ILE A 218 2.75 -6.75 10.76
C ILE A 218 3.04 -5.43 11.46
N GLY A 219 3.64 -5.48 12.65
CA GLY A 219 3.95 -4.30 13.45
C GLY A 219 4.96 -3.37 12.77
N GLY A 220 6.07 -3.94 12.27
CA GLY A 220 7.04 -3.20 11.47
C GLY A 220 6.38 -2.56 10.25
N THR A 221 5.46 -3.28 9.59
CA THR A 221 4.71 -2.79 8.43
C THR A 221 3.83 -1.61 8.77
N ALA A 222 3.07 -1.70 9.86
CA ALA A 222 2.26 -0.60 10.38
C ALA A 222 3.13 0.62 10.71
N LYS A 223 4.26 0.43 11.40
CA LYS A 223 5.14 1.52 11.81
C LYS A 223 5.69 2.29 10.62
N TRP A 224 6.33 1.63 9.66
CA TRP A 224 6.88 2.34 8.49
C TRP A 224 5.78 2.93 7.62
N THR A 225 4.61 2.26 7.50
CA THR A 225 3.45 2.80 6.77
C THR A 225 3.02 4.12 7.40
N LEU A 226 2.79 4.16 8.71
CA LEU A 226 2.37 5.38 9.39
C LEU A 226 3.41 6.50 9.28
N VAL A 227 4.71 6.16 9.41
CA VAL A 227 5.79 7.17 9.34
C VAL A 227 5.88 7.79 7.95
N SER A 228 6.05 6.95 6.93
CA SER A 228 6.26 7.40 5.55
C SER A 228 5.10 8.21 5.01
N HIS A 229 3.88 7.94 5.45
CA HIS A 229 2.73 8.68 4.96
C HIS A 229 2.50 9.98 5.71
N ALA A 230 2.74 10.02 7.01
CA ALA A 230 2.69 11.28 7.76
C ALA A 230 3.81 12.26 7.37
N GLU A 231 4.90 11.80 6.74
CA GLU A 231 5.88 12.70 6.10
C GLU A 231 5.27 13.48 4.92
N ARG A 232 4.33 12.88 4.18
CA ARG A 232 3.72 13.45 2.97
C ARG A 232 2.38 14.13 3.25
N ASP A 233 1.63 13.59 4.20
CA ASP A 233 0.32 14.06 4.63
C ASP A 233 0.40 14.45 6.10
N ARG A 234 0.82 15.69 6.35
CA ARG A 234 1.15 16.17 7.70
C ARG A 234 -0.06 16.24 8.64
N GLU A 235 -1.27 16.29 8.10
CA GLU A 235 -2.51 16.23 8.89
C GLU A 235 -2.61 14.92 9.68
N LEU A 236 -1.99 13.83 9.21
CA LEU A 236 -1.92 12.57 9.94
C LEU A 236 -1.20 12.71 11.28
N ILE A 237 -0.26 13.64 11.42
CA ILE A 237 0.47 13.84 12.68
C ILE A 237 -0.47 14.31 13.77
N ASP A 238 -1.41 15.21 13.46
CA ASP A 238 -2.39 15.69 14.42
C ASP A 238 -3.36 14.57 14.82
N VAL A 239 -3.77 13.74 13.84
CA VAL A 239 -4.54 12.53 14.12
C VAL A 239 -3.77 11.56 15.03
N TYR A 240 -2.47 11.37 14.79
CA TYR A 240 -1.64 10.50 15.62
C TYR A 240 -1.53 11.05 17.05
N ARG A 241 -1.33 12.36 17.22
CA ARG A 241 -1.27 13.00 18.54
C ARG A 241 -2.57 12.81 19.32
N VAL A 242 -3.72 12.95 18.67
CA VAL A 242 -5.02 12.65 19.27
C VAL A 242 -5.11 11.16 19.63
N GLN A 243 -4.72 10.26 18.73
CA GLN A 243 -4.77 8.83 18.97
C GLN A 243 -3.90 8.40 20.17
N VAL A 244 -2.74 9.03 20.39
CA VAL A 244 -1.86 8.73 21.54
C VAL A 244 -2.61 8.75 22.87
N THR A 245 -3.63 9.61 23.06
CA THR A 245 -4.37 9.71 24.33
C THR A 245 -5.36 8.57 24.56
N PHE A 246 -5.70 7.81 23.52
CA PHE A 246 -6.69 6.73 23.58
C PHE A 246 -6.07 5.33 23.53
N GLN A 247 -4.76 5.24 23.27
CA GLN A 247 -4.07 3.96 23.14
C GLN A 247 -3.48 3.50 24.48
N ASP A 248 -3.28 2.17 24.60
CA ASP A 248 -2.53 1.60 25.72
C ASP A 248 -1.07 2.11 25.72
N ALA A 249 -0.39 1.99 26.86
CA ALA A 249 0.95 2.56 27.04
C ALA A 249 1.97 2.08 25.97
N VAL A 250 1.87 0.83 25.51
CA VAL A 250 2.80 0.26 24.52
C VAL A 250 2.54 0.88 23.15
N VAL A 251 1.28 0.88 22.71
CA VAL A 251 0.90 1.46 21.42
C VAL A 251 1.11 2.98 21.42
N ALA A 252 0.75 3.68 22.49
CA ALA A 252 0.94 5.12 22.64
C ALA A 252 2.42 5.50 22.54
N GLN A 253 3.32 4.74 23.18
CA GLN A 253 4.75 5.02 23.10
C GLN A 253 5.30 4.79 21.69
N ARG A 254 4.89 3.71 21.02
CA ARG A 254 5.32 3.43 19.65
C ARG A 254 4.75 4.43 18.65
N LEU A 255 3.54 4.94 18.90
CA LEU A 255 2.95 6.00 18.09
C LEU A 255 3.66 7.34 18.29
N ARG A 256 4.18 7.64 19.49
CA ARG A 256 5.08 8.78 19.70
C ARG A 256 6.38 8.67 18.90
N GLU A 257 6.98 7.47 18.82
CA GLU A 257 8.14 7.23 17.96
C GLU A 257 7.80 7.43 16.47
N VAL A 258 6.59 7.03 16.04
CA VAL A 258 6.09 7.28 14.69
C VAL A 258 6.00 8.77 14.41
N ILE A 259 5.39 9.55 15.31
CA ILE A 259 5.27 11.01 15.18
C ILE A 259 6.65 11.65 15.07
N GLU A 260 7.57 11.32 15.98
CA GLU A 260 8.93 11.86 15.97
C GLU A 260 9.67 11.54 14.66
N ALA A 261 9.61 10.30 14.21
CA ALA A 261 10.25 9.89 12.95
C ALA A 261 9.63 10.59 11.73
N SER A 262 8.30 10.78 11.72
CA SER A 262 7.61 11.52 10.67
C SER A 262 7.98 13.00 10.64
N GLU A 263 8.15 13.62 11.81
CA GLU A 263 8.60 15.01 11.92
C GLU A 263 10.03 15.20 11.40
N LYS A 264 10.87 14.17 11.55
CA LYS A 264 12.27 14.17 11.13
C LYS A 264 12.53 13.61 9.73
N PHE A 265 11.50 13.18 9.00
CA PHE A 265 11.62 12.54 7.69
C PHE A 265 12.51 11.27 7.71
N GLU A 266 12.35 10.44 8.74
CA GLU A 266 13.17 9.27 9.01
C GLU A 266 12.52 7.93 8.62
N SER A 267 11.50 7.93 7.76
CA SER A 267 10.81 6.72 7.31
C SER A 267 11.76 5.62 6.83
N GLU A 268 12.85 6.01 6.16
CA GLU A 268 13.81 5.04 5.62
C GLU A 268 14.78 4.48 6.66
N ARG A 269 15.06 5.24 7.73
CA ARG A 269 15.73 4.71 8.92
C ARG A 269 14.84 3.70 9.62
N ILE A 270 13.57 4.06 9.85
CA ILE A 270 12.58 3.19 10.50
C ILE A 270 12.41 1.88 9.71
N ARG A 271 12.27 1.96 8.37
CA ARG A 271 12.19 0.76 7.52
C ARG A 271 13.37 -0.18 7.73
N LYS A 272 14.61 0.34 7.72
CA LYS A 272 15.82 -0.46 7.91
C LYS A 272 15.87 -1.11 9.30
N GLU A 273 15.50 -0.37 10.34
CA GLU A 273 15.49 -0.86 11.72
C GLU A 273 14.47 -1.99 11.92
N GLU A 274 13.25 -1.84 11.41
CA GLU A 274 12.21 -2.87 11.51
C GLU A 274 12.59 -4.12 10.72
N LEU A 275 13.14 -3.98 9.51
CA LEU A 275 13.64 -5.12 8.73
C LEU A 275 14.76 -5.88 9.45
N ALA A 276 15.71 -5.15 10.05
CA ALA A 276 16.77 -5.76 10.85
C ALA A 276 16.23 -6.43 12.13
N ALA A 277 15.12 -5.96 12.68
CA ALA A 277 14.46 -6.59 13.82
C ALA A 277 13.77 -7.91 13.42
N ILE A 278 13.02 -7.91 12.32
CA ILE A 278 12.35 -9.12 11.78
C ILE A 278 13.39 -10.20 11.48
N GLU A 279 14.48 -9.84 10.82
CA GLU A 279 15.54 -10.78 10.45
C GLU A 279 16.25 -11.38 11.67
N ARG A 280 16.39 -10.62 12.76
CA ARG A 280 16.92 -11.15 14.04
C ARG A 280 15.99 -12.19 14.67
N ILE A 281 14.68 -11.93 14.66
CA ILE A 281 13.67 -12.85 15.20
C ILE A 281 13.68 -14.15 14.38
N ARG A 282 13.73 -14.03 13.05
CA ARG A 282 13.81 -15.18 12.15
C ARG A 282 15.05 -16.05 12.41
N ARG A 283 16.22 -15.42 12.56
CA ARG A 283 17.47 -16.14 12.87
C ARG A 283 17.44 -16.83 14.23
N ALA A 284 16.73 -16.27 15.21
CA ALA A 284 16.54 -16.89 16.52
C ALA A 284 15.56 -18.08 16.48
N ASN A 285 14.65 -18.12 15.50
CA ASN A 285 13.58 -19.11 15.38
C ASN A 285 13.61 -19.84 14.01
N PRO A 286 14.66 -20.63 13.71
CA PRO A 286 14.82 -21.28 12.40
C PRO A 286 13.78 -22.37 12.09
N GLU A 287 13.25 -23.05 13.12
CA GLU A 287 12.22 -24.10 12.98
C GLU A 287 10.80 -23.53 12.83
N GLY A 288 10.58 -22.29 13.29
CA GLY A 288 9.33 -21.58 13.12
C GLY A 288 8.95 -21.44 11.65
N ALA A 289 9.92 -21.23 10.75
CA ALA A 289 9.75 -20.99 9.30
C ALA A 289 9.17 -22.17 8.46
N GLY A 290 8.43 -23.07 9.11
CA GLY A 290 8.05 -24.40 8.69
C GLY A 290 6.54 -24.64 8.56
N PHE A 291 5.74 -23.68 8.08
CA PHE A 291 4.46 -23.99 7.41
C PHE A 291 4.11 -23.03 6.27
N ASN A 292 4.71 -21.84 6.24
CA ASN A 292 4.45 -20.80 5.23
C ASN A 292 5.55 -20.64 4.16
N ARG A 293 6.39 -21.63 3.86
CA ARG A 293 7.46 -21.48 2.83
C ARG A 293 6.97 -21.01 1.47
N ALA A 294 5.69 -21.21 1.11
CA ALA A 294 5.12 -20.69 -0.14
C ALA A 294 4.63 -19.22 -0.03
N THR A 295 4.25 -18.76 1.16
CA THR A 295 3.68 -17.42 1.42
C THR A 295 4.73 -16.44 1.98
N SER A 296 5.67 -16.90 2.83
CA SER A 296 6.70 -16.07 3.46
C SER A 296 7.95 -15.84 2.59
N LEU A 297 8.18 -16.67 1.56
CA LEU A 297 9.16 -16.36 0.52
C LEU A 297 8.72 -15.16 -0.35
N GLY A 298 7.42 -14.89 -0.44
CA GLY A 298 6.90 -13.69 -1.10
C GLY A 298 7.20 -12.42 -0.30
N SER A 299 6.95 -12.44 1.02
CA SER A 299 7.03 -11.24 1.86
C SER A 299 8.45 -10.73 2.09
N VAL A 300 9.40 -11.64 2.24
CA VAL A 300 10.80 -11.28 2.50
C VAL A 300 11.60 -11.06 1.21
N ALA A 301 11.27 -11.74 0.10
CA ALA A 301 11.89 -11.44 -1.19
C ALA A 301 11.53 -10.04 -1.72
N ILE A 302 10.37 -9.50 -1.33
CA ILE A 302 9.96 -8.14 -1.66
C ILE A 302 10.64 -7.10 -0.75
N ALA A 303 10.91 -7.45 0.51
CA ALA A 303 11.67 -6.58 1.42
C ALA A 303 13.13 -6.35 0.94
N THR A 304 13.78 -7.36 0.35
CA THR A 304 15.12 -7.26 -0.27
C THR A 304 15.11 -6.66 -1.68
N GLY A 305 13.95 -6.62 -2.36
CA GLY A 305 13.81 -6.01 -3.69
C GLY A 305 14.21 -4.52 -3.75
N CYS A 306 14.21 -3.80 -2.62
CA CYS A 306 14.62 -2.39 -2.58
C CYS A 306 16.14 -2.15 -2.41
N VAL A 307 16.93 -3.19 -2.09
CA VAL A 307 18.37 -3.05 -1.87
C VAL A 307 19.14 -2.96 -3.20
N ALA A 308 18.62 -3.55 -4.28
CA ALA A 308 19.28 -3.52 -5.60
C ALA A 308 19.06 -2.20 -6.37
N ALA A 309 17.90 -1.54 -6.23
CA ALA A 309 17.59 -0.33 -6.99
C ALA A 309 18.28 0.94 -6.43
N SER A 310 18.60 0.95 -5.13
CA SER A 310 19.24 2.09 -4.47
C SER A 310 20.71 2.30 -4.89
N ALA A 311 21.35 1.27 -5.47
CA ALA A 311 22.71 1.34 -5.99
C ALA A 311 22.82 2.00 -7.39
N ALA A 312 21.68 2.26 -8.06
CA ALA A 312 21.64 2.76 -9.45
C ALA A 312 21.15 4.22 -9.62
N GLY A 313 20.99 4.99 -8.53
CA GLY A 313 20.89 6.45 -8.61
C GLY A 313 19.52 7.05 -9.00
N MET A 314 18.40 6.34 -8.87
CA MET A 314 17.06 6.91 -9.11
C MET A 314 16.27 7.14 -7.81
N ALA A 315 16.65 8.18 -7.06
CA ALA A 315 16.05 8.55 -5.77
C ALA A 315 15.06 9.74 -5.84
N GLN A 316 14.65 10.18 -7.05
CA GLN A 316 13.98 11.49 -7.22
C GLN A 316 12.47 11.43 -7.55
N ILE A 317 11.83 10.26 -7.55
CA ILE A 317 10.37 10.18 -7.69
C ILE A 317 9.81 9.45 -6.47
N GLY A 318 9.00 10.16 -5.67
CA GLY A 318 8.49 9.79 -4.34
C GLY A 318 7.52 8.61 -4.28
N VAL A 319 7.81 7.54 -5.01
CA VAL A 319 7.08 6.28 -5.03
C VAL A 319 7.67 5.36 -3.95
N PRO A 320 6.90 4.92 -2.93
CA PRO A 320 7.43 4.04 -1.91
C PRO A 320 7.95 2.75 -2.53
N CYS A 321 9.05 2.25 -1.96
CA CYS A 321 9.81 1.03 -2.29
C CYS A 321 9.00 -0.21 -2.74
N ILE A 322 7.73 -0.30 -2.34
CA ILE A 322 6.83 -1.41 -2.67
C ILE A 322 6.35 -1.35 -4.12
N VAL A 323 6.32 -0.15 -4.70
CA VAL A 323 5.81 0.06 -6.05
C VAL A 323 6.97 0.17 -7.07
N SER A 324 8.14 0.64 -6.65
CA SER A 324 9.36 0.73 -7.48
C SER A 324 9.96 -0.64 -7.85
N GLY A 325 9.65 -1.71 -7.12
CA GLY A 325 10.10 -3.07 -7.48
C GLY A 325 9.54 -3.60 -8.81
N ALA A 326 8.38 -3.11 -9.27
CA ALA A 326 7.80 -3.48 -10.57
C ALA A 326 8.48 -2.75 -11.75
N VAL A 327 8.95 -1.52 -11.51
CA VAL A 327 9.76 -0.77 -12.49
C VAL A 327 11.04 -1.55 -12.82
N TYR A 328 11.61 -2.23 -11.82
CA TYR A 328 12.83 -3.01 -11.98
C TYR A 328 12.64 -4.28 -12.83
N SER A 329 11.55 -5.03 -12.65
CA SER A 329 11.32 -6.28 -13.40
C SER A 329 10.94 -6.02 -14.86
N GLY A 330 10.23 -4.93 -15.15
CA GLY A 330 9.96 -4.47 -16.52
C GLY A 330 11.23 -4.00 -17.25
N PHE A 331 12.08 -3.23 -16.57
CA PHE A 331 13.34 -2.71 -17.10
C PHE A 331 14.38 -3.81 -17.34
N VAL A 332 14.53 -4.79 -16.43
CA VAL A 332 15.42 -5.94 -16.62
C VAL A 332 14.97 -6.85 -17.77
N LYS A 333 13.66 -6.96 -18.01
CA LYS A 333 13.11 -7.74 -19.14
C LYS A 333 13.34 -7.06 -20.48
N LEU A 334 13.25 -5.72 -20.51
CA LEU A 334 13.61 -4.89 -21.66
C LEU A 334 15.12 -4.92 -21.95
N LEU A 335 15.97 -4.84 -20.94
CA LEU A 335 17.43 -4.97 -21.12
C LEU A 335 17.87 -6.36 -21.59
N ARG A 336 17.13 -7.42 -21.23
CA ARG A 336 17.36 -8.78 -21.77
C ARG A 336 16.81 -9.00 -23.18
N GLN A 337 15.88 -8.18 -23.63
CA GLN A 337 15.29 -8.25 -24.99
C GLN A 337 15.93 -7.26 -25.96
N ALA A 338 16.71 -6.29 -25.45
CA ALA A 338 17.37 -5.22 -26.22
C ALA A 338 18.91 -5.30 -26.22
N GLY A 339 19.50 -6.41 -25.79
CA GLY A 339 20.91 -6.71 -26.00
C GLY A 339 21.10 -7.58 -27.25
N PRO A 340 22.23 -7.46 -27.99
CA PRO A 340 22.54 -8.33 -29.13
C PRO A 340 22.64 -9.82 -28.73
#